data_AF-A0A349MM87-F1
#
_entry.id   AF-A0A349MM87-F1
#
_cell.length_a   1.000
_cell.length_b   1.000
_cell.length_c   1.000
_cell.angle_alpha   90.00
_cell.angle_beta   90.00
_cell.angle_gamma   90.00
#
_symmetry.space_group_name_H-M   'P 1'
#
loop_
_entity.id
_entity.type
_entity.pdbx_description
1 polymer ?
#
loop_
_entity_poly.entity_id
_entity_poly.type
_entity_poly.pdbx_seq_one_letter_code
_entity_poly.pdbx_strand_id
1 'polypeptide(L)'
;NLIKAMMGSKMQMKDSLWNKLNLSWAGFFLFMGSLNLYVAFNFNTDMWVNFKLFGGMGLLLVFALGQAFLLAKHITPQEEE
;
A
#
# COMPACT_ATOMS: atom_id res chain seq x y z
N ASN A 1 -14.98 -15.69 -2.51
CA ASN A 1 -14.26 -14.39 -2.48
C ASN A 1 -14.77 -13.53 -1.32
N LEU A 2 -14.22 -13.71 -0.12
CA LEU A 2 -14.63 -13.06 1.13
C LEU A 2 -14.52 -11.53 1.09
N ILE A 3 -13.52 -11.01 0.38
CA ILE A 3 -13.31 -9.56 0.22
C ILE A 3 -14.46 -8.92 -0.59
N LYS A 4 -15.01 -9.64 -1.59
CA LYS A 4 -16.16 -9.19 -2.39
C LYS A 4 -17.48 -9.19 -1.59
N ALA A 5 -17.59 -10.07 -0.59
CA ALA A 5 -18.79 -10.19 0.25
C ALA A 5 -18.82 -9.14 1.36
N MET A 6 -17.67 -8.69 1.88
CA MET A 6 -17.63 -7.63 2.91
C MET A 6 -17.86 -6.23 2.32
N MET A 7 -17.65 -6.03 1.03
CA MET A 7 -17.70 -4.71 0.37
C MET A 7 -18.78 -4.58 -0.71
N GLY A 8 -19.64 -5.61 -0.83
CA GLY A 8 -20.69 -5.66 -1.83
C GLY A 8 -21.95 -4.91 -1.40
N SER A 9 -22.03 -3.60 -1.70
CA SER A 9 -23.30 -2.99 -2.17
C SER A 9 -23.21 -1.52 -2.62
N LYS A 10 -22.09 -0.80 -2.48
CA LYS A 10 -22.10 0.68 -2.73
C LYS A 10 -21.06 1.28 -3.66
N MET A 11 -20.12 0.52 -4.22
CA MET A 11 -19.21 1.09 -5.22
C MET A 11 -18.97 0.12 -6.36
N GLN A 12 -19.58 0.40 -7.50
CA GLN A 12 -19.10 -0.02 -8.81
C GLN A 12 -17.75 0.67 -9.10
N MET A 13 -16.74 0.47 -8.24
CA MET A 13 -15.38 0.87 -8.58
C MET A 13 -14.87 -0.12 -9.61
N LYS A 14 -14.86 0.33 -10.87
CA LYS A 14 -14.23 -0.29 -12.06
C LYS A 14 -13.13 -1.28 -11.64
N ASP A 15 -13.25 -2.56 -12.01
CA ASP A 15 -12.32 -3.64 -11.60
C ASP A 15 -10.83 -3.31 -11.85
N SER A 16 -10.54 -2.41 -12.79
CA SER A 16 -9.22 -1.83 -13.07
C SER A 16 -8.57 -1.15 -11.86
N LEU A 17 -9.34 -0.44 -11.02
CA LEU A 17 -8.80 0.27 -9.86
C LEU A 17 -8.40 -0.70 -8.75
N TRP A 18 -9.18 -1.75 -8.55
CA TRP A 18 -8.86 -2.83 -7.60
C TRP A 18 -7.56 -3.53 -7.94
N ASN A 19 -7.30 -3.82 -9.22
CA ASN A 19 -6.02 -4.41 -9.64
C ASN A 19 -4.84 -3.46 -9.42
N LYS A 20 -5.01 -2.14 -9.65
CA LYS A 20 -3.96 -1.14 -9.38
C LYS A 20 -3.66 -1.01 -7.89
N LEU A 21 -4.69 -1.02 -7.04
CA LEU A 21 -4.56 -1.05 -5.58
C LEU A 21 -3.81 -2.30 -5.13
N ASN A 22 -4.22 -3.47 -5.61
CA ASN A 22 -3.61 -4.73 -5.24
C ASN A 22 -2.14 -4.83 -5.69
N LEU A 23 -1.82 -4.36 -6.90
CA LEU A 23 -0.44 -4.29 -7.41
C LEU A 23 0.42 -3.31 -6.59
N SER A 24 -0.15 -2.18 -6.18
CA SER A 24 0.54 -1.20 -5.31
C SER A 24 0.85 -1.79 -3.94
N TRP A 25 -0.10 -2.54 -3.37
CA TRP A 25 0.10 -3.29 -2.13
C TRP A 25 1.17 -4.36 -2.30
N ALA A 26 1.11 -5.19 -3.35
CA ALA A 26 2.14 -6.18 -3.62
C ALA A 26 3.54 -5.56 -3.73
N GLY A 27 3.67 -4.44 -4.46
CA GLY A 27 4.93 -3.69 -4.57
C GLY A 27 5.40 -3.12 -3.22
N PHE A 28 4.49 -2.57 -2.42
CA PHE A 28 4.81 -2.03 -1.09
C PHE A 28 5.34 -3.12 -0.15
N PHE A 29 4.68 -4.27 -0.09
CA PHE A 29 5.13 -5.39 0.76
C PHE A 29 6.46 -5.97 0.29
N LEU A 30 6.67 -6.07 -1.02
CA LEU A 30 7.92 -6.56 -1.59
C LEU A 30 9.07 -5.60 -1.30
N PHE A 31 8.82 -4.29 -1.43
CA PHE A 31 9.78 -3.25 -1.05
C PHE A 31 10.08 -3.27 0.45
N MET A 32 9.06 -3.28 1.30
CA MET A 32 9.19 -3.39 2.76
C MET A 32 9.98 -4.63 3.17
N GLY A 33 9.69 -5.78 2.57
CA GLY A 33 10.42 -7.03 2.84
C GLY A 33 11.89 -6.95 2.42
N SER A 34 12.16 -6.37 1.25
CA SER A 34 13.52 -6.16 0.75
C SER A 34 14.31 -5.22 1.66
N LEU A 35 13.70 -4.11 2.08
CA LEU A 35 14.31 -3.15 3.00
C LEU A 35 14.53 -3.77 4.38
N ASN A 36 13.61 -4.62 4.85
CA ASN A 36 13.77 -5.33 6.11
C ASN A 36 14.96 -6.29 6.10
N LEU A 37 15.10 -7.08 5.03
CA LEU A 37 16.25 -7.97 4.82
C LEU A 37 17.56 -7.17 4.75
N TYR A 38 17.58 -6.10 3.95
CA TYR A 38 18.76 -5.23 3.83
C TYR A 38 19.18 -4.67 5.20
N VAL A 39 18.23 -4.17 5.98
CA VAL A 39 18.50 -3.62 7.31
C VAL A 39 18.99 -4.71 8.26
N ALA A 40 18.38 -5.90 8.22
CA ALA A 40 18.74 -7.02 9.08
C ALA A 40 20.17 -7.55 8.82
N PHE A 41 20.66 -7.51 7.58
CA PHE A 41 22.00 -8.00 7.24
C PHE A 41 23.10 -6.95 7.34
N ASN A 42 22.80 -5.66 7.18
CA ASN A 42 23.81 -4.59 7.14
C ASN A 42 23.94 -3.80 8.45
N PHE A 43 22.96 -3.85 9.35
CA PHE A 43 22.94 -3.01 10.56
C PHE A 43 22.75 -3.83 11.84
N ASN A 44 23.14 -3.21 12.97
CA ASN A 44 23.01 -3.81 14.30
C ASN A 44 21.54 -3.96 14.74
N THR A 45 21.32 -4.85 15.71
CA THR A 45 20.00 -5.18 16.27
C THR A 45 19.20 -3.95 16.70
N ASP A 46 19.86 -2.94 17.29
CA ASP A 46 19.19 -1.68 17.68
C ASP A 46 18.58 -0.94 16.49
N MET A 47 19.31 -0.85 15.37
CA MET A 47 18.78 -0.21 14.18
C MET A 47 17.67 -1.06 13.55
N TRP A 48 17.81 -2.38 13.54
CA TRP A 48 16.78 -3.29 13.04
C TRP A 48 15.47 -3.20 13.84
N VAL A 49 15.54 -3.15 15.17
CA VAL A 49 14.36 -2.99 16.04
C VAL A 49 13.70 -1.63 15.83
N ASN A 50 14.49 -0.54 15.79
CA ASN A 50 13.97 0.80 15.51
C ASN A 50 13.34 0.90 14.11
N PHE A 51 13.93 0.27 13.10
CA PHE A 51 13.36 0.21 11.75
C PHE A 51 12.03 -0.55 11.75
N LYS A 52 11.92 -1.63 12.52
CA LYS A 52 10.67 -2.40 12.63
C LYS A 52 9.57 -1.63 13.36
N LEU A 53 9.93 -0.86 14.41
CA LEU A 53 9.00 -0.06 15.22
C LEU A 53 8.57 1.22 14.51
N PHE A 54 9.52 2.05 14.08
CA PHE A 54 9.26 3.37 13.50
C PHE A 54 9.28 3.37 11.97
N GLY A 55 10.20 2.61 11.37
CA GLY A 55 10.33 2.53 9.91
C GLY A 55 9.11 1.92 9.25
N GLY A 56 8.54 0.86 9.84
CA GLY A 56 7.30 0.25 9.36
C GLY A 56 6.10 1.21 9.39
N MET A 57 5.90 1.93 10.49
CA MET A 57 4.86 2.96 10.62
C MET A 57 5.08 4.13 9.65
N GLY A 58 6.31 4.64 9.55
CA GLY A 58 6.65 5.74 8.64
C GLY A 58 6.44 5.37 7.18
N LEU A 59 6.88 4.18 6.76
CA LEU A 59 6.66 3.66 5.40
C LEU A 59 5.18 3.49 5.10
N LEU A 60 4.39 3.01 6.06
CA LEU A 60 2.95 2.84 5.89
C LEU A 60 2.24 4.20 5.75
N LEU A 61 2.66 5.22 6.49
CA LEU A 61 2.17 6.60 6.31
C LEU A 61 2.53 7.16 4.94
N VAL A 62 3.78 7.01 4.49
CA VAL A 62 4.21 7.46 3.16
C VAL A 62 3.43 6.73 2.06
N PHE A 63 3.20 5.42 2.22
CA PHE A 63 2.39 4.64 1.30
C PHE A 63 0.93 5.09 1.30
N ALA A 64 0.34 5.34 2.47
CA ALA A 64 -1.02 5.85 2.57
C ALA A 64 -1.18 7.23 1.91
N LEU A 65 -0.21 8.14 2.10
CA LEU A 65 -0.18 9.43 1.41
C LEU A 65 0.01 9.26 -0.11
N GLY A 66 0.89 8.36 -0.53
CA GLY A 66 1.10 8.04 -1.94
C GLY A 66 -0.15 7.43 -2.60
N GLN A 67 -0.85 6.53 -1.90
CA GLN A 67 -2.14 5.98 -2.31
C GLN A 67 -3.20 7.08 -2.36
N ALA A 68 -3.30 7.94 -1.35
CA ALA A 68 -4.23 9.07 -1.32
C ALA A 68 -3.99 10.03 -2.48
N PHE A 69 -2.73 10.32 -2.82
CA PHE A 69 -2.37 11.16 -3.97
C PHE A 69 -2.65 10.47 -5.30
N LEU A 70 -2.31 9.18 -5.44
CA LEU A 70 -2.62 8.39 -6.63
C LEU A 70 -4.13 8.31 -6.88
N LEU A 71 -4.91 8.10 -5.82
CA LEU A 71 -6.36 8.13 -5.84
C LEU A 71 -6.85 9.55 -6.19
N ALA A 72 -6.36 10.61 -5.55
CA ALA A 72 -6.73 11.98 -5.90
C ALA A 72 -6.44 12.33 -7.36
N LYS A 73 -5.37 11.76 -7.94
CA LYS A 73 -4.98 11.96 -9.34
C LYS A 73 -5.74 11.06 -10.34
N HIS A 74 -6.23 9.89 -9.91
CA HIS A 74 -6.96 8.93 -10.75
C HIS A 74 -8.48 8.88 -10.49
N ILE A 75 -8.96 9.57 -9.46
CA ILE A 75 -10.33 10.07 -9.38
C ILE A 75 -10.37 11.25 -10.36
N THR A 76 -10.22 10.94 -11.63
CA THR A 76 -10.95 11.68 -12.65
C THR A 76 -12.42 11.41 -12.29
N PRO A 77 -13.30 12.42 -12.19
CA PRO A 77 -14.72 12.16 -12.34
C PRO A 77 -14.82 11.27 -13.57
N GLN A 78 -15.30 10.03 -13.41
CA GLN A 78 -15.86 9.36 -14.56
C GLN A 78 -16.96 10.35 -14.99
N GLU A 79 -16.72 11.08 -16.07
CA GLU A 79 -17.80 11.68 -16.85
C GLU A 79 -18.68 10.48 -17.20
N GLU A 80 -19.73 10.30 -16.41
CA GLU A 80 -20.84 9.42 -16.75
C GLU A 80 -21.60 10.18 -17.85
N GLU A 81 -21.32 9.79 -19.10
CA GLU A 81 -22.16 10.06 -20.27
C GLU A 81 -23.53 9.38 -20.13
#